data_AF-A0A7L1VB64-F1
#
_entry.id   AF-A0A7L1VB64-F1
#
_cell.length_a   1.000
_cell.length_b   1.000
_cell.length_c   1.000
_cell.angle_alpha   90.00
_cell.angle_beta   90.00
_cell.angle_gamma   90.00
#
_symmetry.space_group_name_H-M   'P 1'
#
loop_
_entity.id
_entity.type
_entity.pdbx_description
1 polymer ?
#
loop_
_entity_poly.entity_id
_entity_poly.type
_entity_poly.pdbx_seq_one_letter_code
_entity_poly.pdbx_strand_id
1 'polypeptide(L)'
;IDEELLGDGHSYSPRALHSWLTRVLYNRRSKINPLWNSLLIAGVDRGQSFLGYVDMLGVAFEAPSLATGFGAYLAQGIHPKPMGSTPIPIPELLERCLRVLYYRDARAFNRYEVAVVTEKGVELEGPLTLEANWDIAHLV
;
A
#
# COMPACT_ATOMS: atom_id res chain seq x y z
N ILE A 1 -8.12 -8.60 -16.58
CA ILE A 1 -6.92 -9.02 -17.32
C ILE A 1 -6.87 -10.49 -17.08
N ASP A 2 -7.57 -11.24 -17.92
CA ASP A 2 -7.47 -12.69 -17.87
C ASP A 2 -6.12 -13.01 -18.48
N GLU A 3 -5.22 -13.54 -17.65
CA GLU A 3 -3.99 -14.19 -18.09
C GLU A 3 -4.41 -15.46 -18.87
N GLU A 4 -4.95 -15.28 -20.07
CA GLU A 4 -4.99 -16.34 -21.08
C GLU A 4 -3.55 -16.51 -21.59
N LEU A 5 -2.74 -17.09 -20.70
CA LEU A 5 -1.42 -17.60 -20.99
C LEU A 5 -1.58 -18.68 -22.05
N LEU A 6 -0.90 -18.53 -23.18
CA LEU A 6 -0.62 -19.61 -24.13
C LEU A 6 0.18 -20.77 -23.49
N GLY A 7 0.42 -20.74 -22.17
CA GLY A 7 1.14 -21.75 -21.41
C GLY A 7 2.64 -21.77 -21.71
N ASP A 8 3.21 -20.66 -22.17
CA ASP A 8 4.61 -20.57 -22.61
C ASP A 8 5.63 -20.46 -21.45
N GLY A 9 5.14 -20.38 -20.21
CA GLY A 9 5.98 -20.33 -19.01
C GLY A 9 6.53 -18.94 -18.66
N HIS A 10 6.04 -17.88 -19.31
CA HIS A 10 6.39 -16.50 -18.96
C HIS A 10 5.36 -15.86 -18.05
N SER A 11 5.81 -15.29 -16.92
CA SER A 11 4.98 -14.53 -16.00
C SER A 11 5.42 -13.07 -15.94
N TYR A 12 4.50 -12.17 -15.61
CA TYR A 12 4.82 -10.77 -15.40
C TYR A 12 5.48 -10.54 -14.04
N SER A 13 6.63 -9.85 -14.04
CA SER A 13 7.25 -9.41 -12.78
C SER A 13 6.51 -8.21 -12.18
N PRO A 14 6.60 -7.98 -10.86
CA PRO A 14 6.02 -6.80 -10.21
C PRO A 14 6.49 -5.48 -10.83
N ARG A 15 7.78 -5.43 -11.23
CA ARG A 15 8.38 -4.28 -11.93
C ARG A 15 7.78 -4.08 -13.33
N ALA A 16 7.52 -5.17 -14.06
CA ALA A 16 6.86 -5.09 -15.36
C ALA A 16 5.43 -4.56 -15.22
N LEU A 17 4.68 -5.05 -14.22
CA LEU A 17 3.33 -4.59 -13.92
C LEU A 17 3.29 -3.11 -13.50
N HIS A 18 4.22 -2.67 -12.66
CA HIS A 18 4.36 -1.27 -12.25
C HIS A 18 4.68 -0.35 -13.44
N SER A 19 5.59 -0.76 -14.32
CA SER A 19 5.90 -0.04 -15.56
C SER A 19 4.68 0.07 -16.48
N TRP A 20 3.96 -1.04 -16.67
CA TRP A 20 2.76 -1.09 -17.48
C TRP A 20 1.67 -0.15 -16.94
N LEU A 21 1.36 -0.22 -15.64
CA LEU A 21 0.39 0.68 -14.99
C LEU A 21 0.78 2.15 -15.14
N THR A 22 2.08 2.47 -15.01
CA THR A 22 2.57 3.83 -15.24
C THR A 22 2.25 4.32 -16.65
N ARG A 23 2.44 3.48 -17.67
CA ARG A 23 2.10 3.84 -19.06
C ARG A 23 0.59 3.97 -19.27
N VAL A 24 -0.20 3.09 -18.66
CA VAL A 24 -1.68 3.13 -18.74
C VAL A 24 -2.22 4.43 -18.14
N LEU A 25 -1.82 4.76 -16.90
CA LEU A 25 -2.27 5.97 -16.21
C LEU A 25 -1.81 7.24 -16.93
N TYR A 26 -0.55 7.27 -17.41
CA TYR A 26 -0.04 8.39 -18.18
C TYR A 26 -0.79 8.57 -19.51
N ASN A 27 -1.12 7.50 -20.23
CA ASN A 27 -1.89 7.56 -21.48
C ASN A 27 -3.29 8.16 -21.26
N ARG A 28 -3.95 7.74 -20.17
CA ARG A 28 -5.28 8.24 -19.79
C ARG A 28 -5.24 9.72 -19.42
N ARG A 29 -4.22 10.13 -18.66
CA ARG A 29 -3.95 11.55 -18.37
C ARG A 29 -3.75 12.35 -19.66
N SER A 30 -2.96 11.88 -20.61
CA SER A 30 -2.72 12.58 -21.88
C SER A 30 -3.98 12.81 -22.71
N LYS A 31 -5.01 12.00 -22.53
CA LYS A 31 -6.33 12.14 -23.18
C LYS A 31 -7.30 13.04 -22.40
N ILE A 32 -6.83 13.75 -21.37
CA ILE A 32 -7.64 14.58 -20.46
C ILE A 32 -8.82 13.77 -19.87
N ASN A 33 -8.60 12.47 -19.67
CA ASN A 33 -9.56 11.55 -19.07
C ASN A 33 -8.83 10.56 -18.15
N PRO A 34 -8.21 11.07 -17.07
CA PRO A 34 -7.37 10.28 -16.17
C PRO A 34 -8.21 9.25 -15.42
N LEU A 35 -7.59 8.14 -15.06
CA LEU A 35 -8.16 7.22 -14.08
C LEU A 35 -7.79 7.76 -12.70
N TRP A 36 -8.78 8.12 -11.90
CA TRP A 36 -8.58 8.78 -10.61
C TRP A 36 -8.17 7.79 -9.52
N ASN A 37 -6.96 7.23 -9.63
CA ASN A 37 -6.43 6.25 -8.71
C ASN A 37 -4.99 6.59 -8.30
N SER A 38 -4.66 6.27 -7.05
CA SER A 38 -3.28 6.16 -6.56
C SER A 38 -3.08 4.73 -6.13
N LEU A 39 -2.16 4.03 -6.80
CA LEU A 39 -1.97 2.59 -6.68
C LEU A 39 -0.62 2.29 -6.03
N LEU A 40 -0.62 1.26 -5.19
CA LEU A 40 0.59 0.64 -4.66
C LEU A 40 0.72 -0.74 -5.28
N ILE A 41 1.90 -1.03 -5.81
CA ILE A 41 2.24 -2.33 -6.38
C ILE A 41 3.30 -2.94 -5.50
N ALA A 42 2.96 -4.03 -4.84
CA ALA A 42 3.86 -4.83 -4.02
C ALA A 42 4.03 -6.22 -4.63
N GLY A 43 5.23 -6.77 -4.56
CA GLY A 43 5.50 -8.13 -5.04
C GLY A 43 6.87 -8.62 -4.63
N VAL A 44 7.10 -9.92 -4.79
CA VAL A 44 8.42 -10.54 -4.63
C VAL A 44 8.77 -11.23 -5.94
N ASP A 45 9.94 -10.92 -6.49
CA ASP A 45 10.45 -11.54 -7.71
C ASP A 45 11.89 -11.99 -7.49
N ARG A 46 12.15 -13.29 -7.68
CA ARG A 46 13.48 -13.91 -7.51
C ARG A 46 14.16 -13.55 -6.18
N GLY A 47 13.38 -13.56 -5.09
CA GLY A 47 13.85 -13.23 -3.74
C GLY A 47 14.07 -11.75 -3.45
N GLN A 48 13.73 -10.86 -4.39
CA GLN A 48 13.75 -9.41 -4.17
C GLN A 48 12.35 -8.86 -3.99
N SER A 49 12.12 -8.22 -2.85
CA SER A 49 10.89 -7.48 -2.58
C SER A 49 10.84 -6.19 -3.40
N PHE A 50 9.69 -5.92 -3.99
CA PHE A 50 9.40 -4.73 -4.78
C PHE A 50 8.20 -4.00 -4.17
N LEU A 51 8.33 -2.68 -4.04
CA LEU A 51 7.25 -1.81 -3.59
C LEU A 51 7.29 -0.50 -4.40
N GLY A 52 6.28 -0.31 -5.25
CA GLY A 52 6.17 0.81 -6.17
C GLY A 52 4.88 1.60 -5.99
N TYR A 53 4.97 2.92 -6.14
CA TYR A 53 3.84 3.84 -6.20
C TYR A 53 3.56 4.23 -7.65
N VAL A 54 2.29 4.42 -8.00
CA VAL A 54 1.89 5.14 -9.21
C VAL A 54 0.59 5.94 -9.01
N ASP A 55 0.49 7.13 -9.59
CA ASP A 55 -0.71 7.97 -9.49
C ASP A 55 -1.40 8.27 -10.82
N MET A 56 -2.55 8.95 -10.73
CA MET A 56 -3.36 9.37 -11.88
C MET A 56 -2.63 10.27 -12.88
N LEU A 57 -1.51 10.89 -12.49
CA LEU A 57 -0.69 11.74 -13.37
C LEU A 57 0.44 10.94 -14.02
N GLY A 58 0.64 9.68 -13.62
CA GLY A 58 1.73 8.82 -14.05
C GLY A 58 3.04 9.11 -13.33
N VAL A 59 3.01 9.75 -12.16
CA VAL A 59 4.18 9.84 -11.27
C VAL A 59 4.41 8.46 -10.69
N ALA A 60 5.63 7.94 -10.83
CA ALA A 60 5.99 6.60 -10.39
C ALA A 60 7.34 6.60 -9.69
N PHE A 61 7.45 5.92 -8.55
CA PHE A 61 8.70 5.74 -7.81
C PHE A 61 8.64 4.49 -6.92
N GLU A 62 9.80 4.05 -6.46
CA GLU A 62 9.97 2.94 -5.52
C GLU A 62 10.44 3.48 -4.17
N ALA A 63 9.94 2.90 -3.08
CA ALA A 63 10.36 3.27 -1.72
C ALA A 63 10.15 2.08 -0.76
N PRO A 64 10.92 2.01 0.35
CA PRO A 64 10.76 0.94 1.34
C PRO A 64 9.44 1.00 2.12
N SER A 65 8.81 2.18 2.20
CA SER A 65 7.48 2.38 2.79
C SER A 65 6.65 3.33 1.94
N LEU A 66 5.40 2.98 1.68
CA LEU A 66 4.47 3.79 0.88
C LEU A 66 3.12 3.90 1.58
N ALA A 67 2.45 5.02 1.38
CA ALA A 67 1.09 5.26 1.83
C ALA A 67 0.42 6.23 0.84
N THR A 68 -0.88 6.06 0.63
CA THR A 68 -1.69 6.89 -0.27
C THR A 68 -2.67 7.74 0.54
N GLY A 69 -3.28 8.74 -0.10
CA GLY A 69 -4.30 9.59 0.53
C GLY A 69 -3.82 10.27 1.81
N PHE A 70 -4.67 10.29 2.84
CA PHE A 70 -4.33 10.82 4.17
C PHE A 70 -3.18 10.06 4.86
N GLY A 71 -2.97 8.78 4.49
CA GLY A 71 -1.86 7.96 4.94
C GLY A 71 -0.49 8.56 4.61
N ALA A 72 -0.35 9.26 3.49
CA ALA A 72 0.90 9.93 3.12
C ALA A 72 1.34 11.00 4.14
N TYR A 73 0.38 11.63 4.82
CA TYR A 73 0.65 12.70 5.80
C TYR A 73 0.73 12.18 7.23
N LEU A 74 -0.13 11.22 7.59
CA LEU A 74 -0.25 10.73 8.97
C LEU A 74 0.55 9.45 9.22
N ALA A 75 0.47 8.47 8.32
CA ALA A 75 1.09 7.16 8.53
C ALA A 75 2.60 7.17 8.22
N GLN A 76 3.04 7.89 7.20
CA GLN A 76 4.47 7.96 6.86
C GLN A 76 5.31 8.62 7.95
N GLY A 77 4.74 9.55 8.73
CA GLY A 77 5.43 10.16 9.86
C GLY A 77 5.58 9.26 11.09
N ILE A 78 4.79 8.18 11.19
CA ILE A 78 4.83 7.22 12.30
C ILE A 78 5.98 6.22 12.13
N HIS A 79 6.50 6.06 10.91
CA HIS A 79 7.68 5.23 10.67
C HIS A 79 8.84 5.70 11.56
N PRO A 80 9.43 4.82 12.38
CA PRO A 80 10.52 5.21 13.25
C PRO A 80 11.70 5.68 12.40
N LYS A 81 12.17 6.91 12.63
CA LYS A 81 13.46 7.36 12.10
C LYS A 81 14.55 6.40 12.61
N PRO A 82 15.57 6.06 11.81
CA PRO A 82 16.64 5.15 12.20
C PRO A 82 17.62 5.84 13.17
N MET A 83 17.16 6.14 14.38
CA MET A 83 17.97 6.64 15.49
C MET A 83 17.66 5.77 16.71
N GLY A 84 18.35 4.64 16.81
CA GLY A 84 18.52 3.87 18.06
C GLY A 84 17.30 3.13 18.64
N SER A 85 16.16 3.04 17.95
CA SER A 85 15.01 2.26 18.42
C SER A 85 15.04 0.83 17.90
N THR A 86 14.56 -0.11 18.73
CA THR A 86 14.32 -1.49 18.31
C THR A 86 13.29 -1.52 17.18
N PRO A 87 13.48 -2.34 16.14
CA PRO A 87 12.53 -2.42 15.05
C PRO A 87 11.19 -2.97 15.57
N ILE A 88 10.14 -2.15 15.49
CA ILE A 88 8.76 -2.57 15.74
C ILE A 88 8.39 -3.61 14.67
N PRO A 89 7.77 -4.74 15.03
CA PRO A 89 7.25 -5.69 14.05
C PRO A 89 6.31 -5.00 13.04
N ILE A 90 6.44 -5.33 11.75
CA ILE A 90 5.64 -4.72 10.68
C ILE A 90 4.12 -4.77 10.95
N PRO A 91 3.54 -5.88 11.44
CA PRO A 91 2.11 -5.95 11.74
C PRO A 91 1.68 -4.92 12.79
N GLU A 92 2.45 -4.77 13.86
CA GLU A 92 2.17 -3.82 14.94
C GLU A 92 2.33 -2.37 14.46
N LEU A 93 3.33 -2.10 13.62
CA LEU A 93 3.52 -0.80 12.99
C LEU A 93 2.33 -0.43 12.07
N LEU A 94 1.85 -1.38 11.27
CA LEU A 94 0.69 -1.20 10.40
C LEU A 94 -0.57 -0.92 11.22
N GLU A 95 -0.82 -1.72 12.26
CA GLU A 95 -1.98 -1.52 13.13
C GLU A 95 -1.95 -0.14 13.80
N ARG A 96 -0.78 0.31 14.27
CA ARG A 96 -0.60 1.66 14.84
C ARG A 96 -0.89 2.76 13.82
N CYS A 97 -0.40 2.63 12.59
CA CYS A 97 -0.68 3.57 11.50
C CYS A 97 -2.18 3.63 11.17
N LEU A 98 -2.83 2.47 11.05
CA LEU A 98 -4.25 2.36 10.76
C LEU A 98 -5.11 2.92 11.90
N ARG A 99 -4.72 2.72 13.16
CA ARG A 99 -5.42 3.29 14.32
C ARG A 99 -5.37 4.82 14.32
N VAL A 100 -4.23 5.42 13.98
CA VAL A 100 -4.12 6.88 13.83
C VAL A 100 -5.01 7.40 12.70
N LEU A 101 -5.04 6.69 11.56
CA LEU A 101 -5.92 7.03 10.46
C LEU A 101 -7.39 6.91 10.88
N TYR A 102 -7.78 5.87 11.60
CA TYR A 102 -9.14 5.70 12.09
C TYR A 102 -9.59 6.85 13.01
N TYR A 103 -8.71 7.38 13.86
CA TYR A 103 -9.04 8.53 14.72
C TYR A 103 -9.10 9.88 13.99
N ARG A 104 -8.38 10.06 12.88
CA ARG A 104 -8.14 11.38 12.28
C ARG A 104 -8.69 11.56 10.88
N ASP A 105 -8.89 10.48 10.14
CA ASP A 105 -9.50 10.49 8.81
C ASP A 105 -10.99 10.17 8.93
N ALA A 106 -11.83 11.16 8.67
CA ALA A 106 -13.29 11.03 8.75
C ALA A 106 -13.88 10.09 7.68
N ARG A 107 -13.08 9.61 6.73
CA ARG A 107 -13.48 8.63 5.72
C ARG A 107 -12.95 7.22 6.01
N ALA A 108 -12.14 7.05 7.05
CA ALA A 108 -11.64 5.75 7.45
C ALA A 108 -12.74 4.89 8.07
N PHE A 109 -12.54 3.57 8.03
CA PHE A 109 -13.42 2.59 8.64
C PHE A 109 -12.61 1.67 9.55
N ASN A 110 -13.24 1.10 10.58
CA ASN A 110 -12.54 0.29 11.58
C ASN A 110 -12.25 -1.15 11.13
N ARG A 111 -12.67 -1.54 9.92
CA ARG A 111 -12.37 -2.85 9.34
C ARG A 111 -11.37 -2.71 8.20
N TYR A 112 -10.38 -3.59 8.18
CA TYR A 112 -9.32 -3.60 7.18
C TYR A 112 -8.87 -5.03 6.87
N GLU A 113 -8.12 -5.15 5.78
CA GLU A 113 -7.50 -6.41 5.34
C GLU A 113 -5.99 -6.17 5.20
N VAL A 114 -5.20 -7.22 5.43
CA VAL A 114 -3.75 -7.21 5.29
C VAL A 114 -3.37 -8.23 4.22
N ALA A 115 -2.63 -7.78 3.21
CA ALA A 115 -2.07 -8.65 2.20
C ALA A 115 -0.57 -8.81 2.45
N VAL A 116 -0.12 -10.05 2.63
CA VAL A 116 1.29 -10.39 2.79
C VAL A 116 1.76 -11.12 1.53
N VAL A 117 2.79 -10.57 0.89
CA VAL A 117 3.38 -11.18 -0.32
C VAL A 117 4.72 -11.79 0.05
N THR A 118 4.86 -13.09 -0.21
CA THR A 118 6.11 -13.85 -0.03
C THR A 118 6.44 -14.62 -1.30
N GLU A 119 7.59 -15.30 -1.35
CA GLU A 119 7.93 -16.20 -2.46
C GLU A 119 6.93 -17.35 -2.64
N LYS A 120 6.17 -17.69 -1.59
CA LYS A 120 5.17 -18.77 -1.62
C LYS A 120 3.84 -18.33 -2.25
N GLY A 121 3.65 -17.03 -2.43
CA GLY A 121 2.41 -16.45 -2.94
C GLY A 121 1.91 -15.27 -2.11
N VAL A 122 0.63 -14.96 -2.29
CA VAL A 122 -0.07 -13.87 -1.61
C VAL A 122 -1.03 -14.47 -0.59
N GLU A 123 -0.89 -14.05 0.67
CA GLU A 123 -1.78 -14.40 1.76
C GLU A 123 -2.61 -13.16 2.13
N LEU A 124 -3.94 -13.33 2.23
CA LEU A 124 -4.87 -12.27 2.64
C LEU A 124 -5.41 -12.60 4.02
N GLU A 125 -5.20 -11.70 4.96
CA GLU A 125 -5.74 -11.75 6.30
C GLU A 125 -6.86 -10.73 6.43
N GLY A 126 -8.07 -11.18 6.76
CA GLY A 126 -9.18 -10.28 7.03
C GLY A 126 -10.57 -10.92 6.91
N PRO A 127 -11.62 -10.16 7.28
CA PRO A 127 -11.57 -8.78 7.79
C PRO A 127 -11.11 -8.69 9.25
N LEU A 128 -10.12 -7.83 9.52
CA LEU A 128 -9.65 -7.47 10.87
C LEU A 128 -10.39 -6.23 11.38
N THR A 129 -10.50 -6.08 12.70
CA THR A 129 -11.13 -4.91 13.34
C THR A 129 -10.14 -4.20 14.23
N LEU A 130 -10.04 -2.88 14.12
CA LEU A 130 -9.19 -2.06 14.98
C LEU A 130 -9.85 -1.82 16.33
N GLU A 131 -9.12 -2.03 17.41
CA GLU A 131 -9.52 -1.59 18.74
C GLU A 131 -9.30 -0.07 18.90
N ALA A 132 -10.33 0.61 19.40
CA ALA A 132 -10.33 2.05 19.62
C ALA A 132 -10.47 2.36 21.12
N ASN A 133 -9.73 3.36 21.58
CA ASN A 133 -9.71 3.89 22.93
C ASN A 133 -10.23 5.33 22.91
N TRP A 134 -11.20 5.63 23.77
CA TRP A 134 -11.84 6.93 23.90
C TRP A 134 -11.77 7.50 25.33
N ASP A 135 -10.82 7.04 26.15
CA ASP A 135 -10.71 7.44 27.56
C ASP A 135 -10.52 8.96 27.72
N ILE A 136 -9.93 9.60 26.69
CA ILE A 136 -9.77 11.06 26.64
C ILE A 136 -11.09 11.84 26.66
N ALA A 137 -12.22 11.20 26.32
CA ALA A 137 -13.53 11.84 26.35
C ALA A 137 -13.98 12.22 27.77
N HIS A 138 -13.41 11.58 28.80
CA HIS A 138 -13.69 11.89 30.21
C HIS A 138 -12.82 13.04 30.76
N LEU A 139 -11.88 13.56 29.97
CA LEU A 139 -10.98 14.66 30.36
C LEU A 139 -11.52 16.05 30.00
N VAL A 140 -12.71 16.12 29.40
CA VAL A 140 -13.38 17.36 28.96
C VAL A 140 -14.68 17.55 29.70
#